data_AF-A0A9D2AV17-F1
#
_entry.id   AF-A0A9D2AV17-F1
#
_cell.length_a   1.000
_cell.length_b   1.000
_cell.length_c   1.000
_cell.angle_alpha   90.00
_cell.angle_beta   90.00
_cell.angle_gamma   90.00
#
_symmetry.space_group_name_H-M   'P 1'
#
loop_
_entity.id
_entity.type
_entity.pdbx_description
1 polymer ?
#
loop_
_entity_poly.entity_id
_entity_poly.type
_entity_poly.pdbx_seq_one_letter_code
_entity_poly.pdbx_strand_id
1 'polypeptide(L)'
;MLVPAEAEALTGHAVGGVCPFAVNAGVEVYLDESLRRFSTVFPACGSSNSAIELTCAQLEQFASNFCGWADVCKLPAPGAEQL
;
A
#
# COMPACT_ATOMS: atom_id res chain seq x y z
N MET A 1 -3.34 1.82 13.86
CA MET A 1 -3.08 2.91 12.89
C MET A 1 -2.16 3.92 13.54
N LEU A 2 -1.17 4.43 12.81
CA LEU A 2 -0.25 5.50 13.27
C LEU A 2 -0.96 6.85 13.27
N VAL A 3 -0.50 7.82 14.08
CA VAL A 3 -0.94 9.21 13.92
C VAL A 3 -0.26 9.85 12.70
N PRO A 4 -0.81 10.92 12.08
CA PRO A 4 -0.28 11.47 10.84
C PRO A 4 1.20 11.87 10.88
N ALA A 5 1.63 12.49 11.98
CA ALA A 5 3.02 12.90 12.16
C ALA A 5 3.99 11.69 12.26
N GLU A 6 3.55 10.60 12.87
CA GLU A 6 4.34 9.36 12.93
C GLU A 6 4.43 8.69 11.56
N ALA A 7 3.33 8.68 10.79
CA ALA A 7 3.33 8.11 9.44
C ALA A 7 4.36 8.81 8.54
N GLU A 8 4.41 10.14 8.58
CA GLU A 8 5.39 10.92 7.81
C GLU A 8 6.83 10.68 8.31
N ALA A 9 7.05 10.71 9.63
CA ALA A 9 8.37 10.48 10.20
C ALA A 9 8.92 9.08 9.91
N LEU A 10 8.07 8.05 9.94
CA LEU A 10 8.48 6.66 9.73
C LEU A 10 8.56 6.27 8.26
N THR A 11 7.60 6.68 7.43
CA THR A 11 7.53 6.22 6.03
C THR A 11 8.13 7.20 5.03
N GLY A 12 8.38 8.45 5.43
CA GLY A 12 8.81 9.53 4.54
C GLY A 12 7.67 10.17 3.74
N HIS A 13 6.41 9.77 4.00
CA HIS A 13 5.24 10.22 3.24
C HIS A 13 4.13 10.73 4.16
N ALA A 14 3.58 11.89 3.83
CA ALA A 14 2.40 12.41 4.51
C ALA A 14 1.16 11.53 4.26
N VAL A 15 0.21 11.55 5.20
CA VAL A 15 -1.07 10.84 5.07
C VAL A 15 -1.78 11.26 3.78
N GLY A 16 -2.33 10.28 3.06
CA GLY A 16 -2.93 10.45 1.74
C GLY A 16 -1.96 10.23 0.58
N GLY A 17 -0.64 10.39 0.81
CA GLY A 17 0.40 10.13 -0.18
C GLY A 17 1.28 8.92 0.13
N VAL A 18 1.03 8.20 1.22
CA VAL A 18 1.81 7.02 1.62
C VAL A 18 1.75 5.98 0.51
N CYS A 19 2.90 5.71 -0.09
CA CYS A 19 3.05 4.74 -1.16
C CYS A 19 4.05 3.64 -0.75
N PRO A 20 4.05 2.48 -1.42
CA PRO A 20 4.99 1.41 -1.14
C PRO A 20 6.40 1.68 -1.70
N PHE A 21 6.66 2.87 -2.25
CA PHE A 21 7.89 3.23 -2.95
C PHE A 21 8.69 4.25 -2.15
N ALA A 22 10.02 4.23 -2.26
CA ALA A 22 10.92 5.22 -1.66
C ALA A 22 10.66 5.46 -0.16
N VAL A 23 10.26 4.44 0.59
CA VAL A 23 10.06 4.53 2.04
C VAL A 23 11.39 4.57 2.78
N ASN A 24 11.40 5.14 3.99
CA ASN A 24 12.60 5.20 4.82
C ASN A 24 13.17 3.80 5.13
N ALA A 25 14.48 3.75 5.43
CA ALA A 25 15.17 2.53 5.81
C ALA A 25 14.54 1.90 7.08
N GLY A 26 14.46 0.57 7.10
CA GLY A 26 13.90 -0.19 8.22
C GLY A 26 12.37 -0.39 8.17
N VAL A 27 11.69 0.18 7.17
CA VAL A 27 10.27 -0.12 6.91
C VAL A 27 10.18 -1.34 6.02
N GLU A 28 9.53 -2.39 6.51
CA GLU A 28 9.18 -3.58 5.75
C GLU A 28 7.88 -3.36 4.97
N VAL A 29 7.83 -3.79 3.71
CA VAL A 29 6.63 -3.67 2.88
C VAL A 29 6.10 -5.04 2.51
N TYR A 30 4.87 -5.32 2.91
CA TYR A 30 4.11 -6.51 2.53
C TYR A 30 2.96 -6.11 1.61
N LEU A 31 2.70 -6.94 0.61
CA LEU A 31 1.57 -6.76 -0.31
C LEU A 31 0.45 -7.73 0.04
N ASP A 32 -0.78 -7.25 0.08
CA ASP A 32 -1.92 -8.11 0.45
C ASP A 32 -2.27 -9.10 -0.67
N GLU A 33 -2.44 -10.38 -0.32
CA GLU A 33 -2.74 -11.45 -1.28
C GLU A 33 -3.96 -11.17 -2.16
N SER A 34 -4.96 -10.44 -1.64
CA SER A 34 -6.17 -10.13 -2.38
C SER A 34 -5.93 -9.22 -3.59
N LEU A 35 -4.81 -8.50 -3.67
CA LEU A 35 -4.48 -7.68 -4.84
C LEU A 35 -4.24 -8.54 -6.10
N ARG A 36 -3.83 -9.81 -5.94
CA ARG A 36 -3.54 -10.73 -7.05
C ARG A 36 -4.77 -11.07 -7.89
N ARG A 37 -5.98 -10.77 -7.42
CA ARG A 37 -7.23 -10.93 -8.21
C ARG A 37 -7.40 -9.88 -9.30
N PHE A 38 -6.60 -8.81 -9.28
CA PHE A 38 -6.65 -7.73 -10.26
C PHE A 38 -5.49 -7.85 -11.25
N SER A 39 -5.76 -7.58 -12.53
CA SER A 39 -4.72 -7.51 -13.56
C SER A 39 -3.74 -6.36 -13.28
N THR A 40 -4.27 -5.22 -12.84
CA THR A 40 -3.51 -4.02 -12.46
C THR A 40 -4.10 -3.38 -11.20
N VAL A 41 -3.27 -2.60 -10.51
CA VAL A 41 -3.61 -1.86 -9.29
C VAL A 41 -3.05 -0.45 -9.35
N PHE A 42 -3.59 0.45 -8.53
CA PHE A 42 -3.28 1.88 -8.53
C PHE A 42 -2.77 2.35 -7.15
N PRO A 43 -1.55 1.99 -6.73
CA PRO A 43 -0.95 2.55 -5.53
C PRO A 43 -0.77 4.07 -5.64
N ALA A 44 -0.77 4.75 -4.49
CA ALA A 44 -0.42 6.17 -4.41
C ALA A 44 1.02 6.42 -4.89
N CYS A 45 1.33 7.67 -5.24
CA CYS A 45 2.67 8.09 -5.71
C CYS A 45 3.18 9.32 -4.96
N GLY A 46 3.20 9.28 -3.64
CA GLY A 46 3.81 10.33 -2.81
C GLY A 46 2.96 11.58 -2.59
N SER A 47 1.73 11.62 -3.09
CA SER A 47 0.77 12.70 -2.82
C SER A 47 -0.67 12.20 -2.81
N SER A 48 -1.60 12.99 -2.27
CA SER A 48 -3.04 12.68 -2.23
C SER A 48 -3.72 12.65 -3.60
N ASN A 49 -3.03 13.09 -4.66
CA ASN A 49 -3.61 13.30 -5.98
C ASN A 49 -2.85 12.55 -7.08
N SER A 50 -1.93 11.65 -6.71
CA SER A 50 -1.13 10.88 -7.65
C SER A 50 -1.26 9.38 -7.39
N ALA A 51 -1.48 8.62 -8.47
CA ALA A 51 -1.45 7.17 -8.49
C ALA A 51 -0.84 6.70 -9.82
N ILE A 52 -0.31 5.49 -9.85
CA ILE A 52 0.25 4.87 -11.05
C ILE A 52 -0.36 3.49 -11.26
N GLU A 53 -0.70 3.14 -12.50
CA GLU A 53 -1.15 1.80 -12.83
C GLU A 53 0.05 0.84 -12.89
N LEU A 54 -0.02 -0.27 -12.16
CA LEU A 54 1.00 -1.33 -12.17
C LEU A 54 0.36 -2.71 -12.20
N THR A 55 1.01 -3.65 -12.88
CA THR A 55 0.75 -5.09 -12.67
C THR A 55 1.26 -5.53 -11.29
N CYS A 56 0.76 -6.65 -10.76
CA CYS A 56 1.27 -7.19 -9.49
C CYS A 56 2.79 -7.45 -9.52
N ALA A 57 3.33 -7.94 -10.65
CA ALA A 57 4.76 -8.17 -10.81
C ALA A 57 5.57 -6.87 -10.76
N GLN A 58 5.06 -5.79 -11.39
CA GLN A 58 5.69 -4.47 -11.29
C GLN A 58 5.59 -3.90 -9.88
N LEU A 59 4.45 -4.09 -9.20
CA LEU A 59 4.28 -3.65 -7.82
C LEU A 59 5.30 -4.33 -6.89
N GLU A 60 5.48 -5.65 -7.00
CA GLU A 60 6.52 -6.40 -6.28
C GLU A 60 7.92 -5.85 -6.57
N GLN A 61 8.22 -5.59 -7.84
CA GLN A 61 9.52 -5.10 -8.28
C GLN A 61 9.84 -3.70 -7.74
N PHE A 62 8.86 -2.80 -7.69
CA PHE A 62 9.07 -1.41 -7.31
C PHE A 62 8.88 -1.16 -5.81
N ALA A 63 8.13 -2.01 -5.11
CA ALA A 63 7.94 -1.91 -3.67
C ALA A 63 9.29 -1.91 -2.94
N SER A 64 9.51 -0.88 -2.14
CA SER A 64 10.73 -0.72 -1.36
C SER A 64 10.76 -1.71 -0.20
N ASN A 65 11.88 -2.40 -0.01
CA ASN A 65 12.03 -3.43 1.04
C ASN A 65 10.89 -4.46 1.00
N PHE A 66 10.53 -4.94 -0.19
CA PHE A 66 9.48 -5.94 -0.35
C PHE A 66 9.83 -7.24 0.40
N CYS A 67 8.99 -7.61 1.35
CA CYS A 67 9.18 -8.76 2.23
C CYS A 67 8.35 -9.98 1.82
N GLY A 68 7.26 -9.77 1.06
CA GLY A 68 6.42 -10.86 0.58
C GLY A 68 4.94 -10.50 0.51
N TRP A 69 4.15 -11.52 0.16
CA TRP A 69 2.70 -11.45 0.17
C TRP A 69 2.15 -11.99 1.48
N ALA A 70 1.10 -11.35 1.99
CA ALA A 70 0.45 -11.75 3.22
C ALA A 70 -1.07 -11.55 3.13
N ASP A 71 -1.85 -12.42 3.78
CA ASP A 71 -3.28 -12.22 3.96
C ASP A 71 -3.52 -11.29 5.17
N VAL A 72 -3.78 -10.00 4.89
CA VAL A 72 -3.93 -8.95 5.92
C VAL A 72 -5.26 -8.20 5.82
N CYS A 73 -6.05 -8.44 4.77
CA CYS A 73 -7.36 -7.85 4.59
C CYS A 73 -8.47 -8.64 5.28
N LYS A 74 -9.20 -7.99 6.18
CA LYS A 74 -10.49 -8.49 6.66
C LYS A 74 -11.61 -7.99 5.74
N LEU A 75 -12.20 -8.89 4.97
CA LEU A 75 -13.39 -8.56 4.18
C LEU A 75 -14.58 -8.28 5.12
N PRO A 76 -15.47 -7.33 4.74
CA PRO A 76 -16.70 -7.10 5.48
C PRO A 76 -17.56 -8.38 5.50
N ALA A 77 -18.35 -8.55 6.55
CA ALA A 77 -19.33 -9.63 6.61
C ALA A 77 -20.30 -9.53 5.42
N PRO A 78 -20.77 -10.66 4.86
CA PRO A 78 -21.77 -10.64 3.79
C PRO A 78 -22.99 -9.79 4.23
N GLY A 79 -23.34 -8.77 3.45
CA GLY A 79 -24.47 -7.87 3.72
C GLY A 79 -24.15 -6.55 4.44
N ALA A 80 -22.88 -6.29 4.80
CA ALA A 80 -22.45 -4.96 5.22
C ALA A 80 -22.14 -4.11 3.98
N GLU A 81 -23.18 -3.70 3.25
CA GLU A 81 -23.07 -2.66 2.24
C GLU A 81 -22.68 -1.34 2.92
N GLN A 82 -21.75 -0.62 2.29
CA GLN A 82 -21.17 0.62 2.77
C GLN A 82 -22.27 1.68 2.93
N LEU A 83 -22.56 2.05 4.18
CA LEU A 83 -23.20 3.33 4.53
C LEU A 83 -22.16 4.45 4.46
#